data_AF-A0A1M7AMG5-F1
#
_entry.id   AF-A0A1M7AMG5-F1
#
_cell.length_a   1.000
_cell.length_b   1.000
_cell.length_c   1.000
_cell.angle_alpha   90.00
_cell.angle_beta   90.00
_cell.angle_gamma   90.00
#
_symmetry.space_group_name_H-M   'P 1'
#
loop_
_entity.id
_entity.type
_entity.pdbx_description
1 polymer ?
#
loop_
_entity_poly.entity_id
_entity_poly.type
_entity_poly.pdbx_seq_one_letter_code
_entity_poly.pdbx_strand_id
1 'polypeptide(L)'
;MHNPYLLLWLEAPLQSWGFDSKFGRRDTLAFPTKSGLLGLVCAALGAGGEQKALLAEFAALGQTVVSFARCKQAVGGVTKQDREPLLRDFHMVGSDYDDQNPWANLLIPKTREGKKAVGGGTKMTYRYYLQDAGFAVVLEVPVDKAETIAQALQNPAWDIYLGRKSCVPTDFIYRGTFDSEAAALEKAHSIAWQKNRIEDFRVLHGASDEGDADEVFTINDVPLQFGDDKRYGDRQVSVINAG
;
A
#
# COMPACT_ATOMS: atom_id res chain seq x y z
N MET A 1 3.77 15.83 23.94
CA MET A 1 3.99 16.34 22.57
C MET A 1 3.03 15.58 21.68
N HIS A 2 2.37 16.26 20.75
CA HIS A 2 1.50 15.59 19.77
C HIS A 2 2.36 14.87 18.73
N ASN A 3 1.86 13.77 18.18
CA ASN A 3 2.56 13.06 17.10
C ASN A 3 2.43 13.86 15.79
N PRO A 4 3.50 14.03 15.02
CA PRO A 4 3.42 14.67 13.71
C PRO A 4 2.85 13.73 12.65
N TYR A 5 2.50 14.30 11.51
CA TYR A 5 1.98 13.59 10.35
C TYR A 5 2.96 13.66 9.19
N LEU A 6 3.24 12.51 8.57
CA LEU A 6 3.97 12.46 7.30
C LEU A 6 2.96 12.37 6.16
N LEU A 7 3.14 13.22 5.15
CA LEU A 7 2.40 13.12 3.90
C LEU A 7 3.15 12.25 2.92
N LEU A 8 2.53 11.16 2.47
CA LEU A 8 3.05 10.25 1.46
C LEU A 8 2.21 10.33 0.18
N TRP A 9 2.84 10.49 -0.98
CA TRP A 9 2.18 10.46 -2.29
C TRP A 9 2.49 9.15 -3.02
N LEU A 10 1.45 8.36 -3.29
CA LEU A 10 1.56 7.02 -3.85
C LEU A 10 0.93 6.99 -5.24
N GLU A 11 1.78 7.11 -6.26
CA GLU A 11 1.38 7.11 -7.67
C GLU A 11 2.26 6.12 -8.44
N ALA A 12 1.62 5.25 -9.23
CA ALA A 12 2.27 4.29 -10.11
C ALA A 12 1.27 3.77 -11.16
N PRO A 13 1.74 3.21 -12.30
CA PRO A 13 0.85 2.59 -13.29
C PRO A 13 0.06 1.43 -12.70
N LEU A 14 0.69 0.66 -11.81
CA LEU A 14 0.08 -0.46 -11.09
C LEU A 14 0.37 -0.35 -9.60
N GLN A 15 -0.62 -0.66 -8.76
CA GLN A 15 -0.45 -0.82 -7.31
C GLN A 15 -1.15 -2.09 -6.82
N SER A 16 -0.75 -2.63 -5.66
CA SER A 16 -1.50 -3.72 -5.04
C SER A 16 -1.39 -3.77 -3.52
N TRP A 17 -2.52 -3.58 -2.85
CA TRP A 17 -2.64 -3.50 -1.40
C TRP A 17 -3.44 -4.70 -0.90
N GLY A 18 -2.76 -5.81 -0.67
CA GLY A 18 -3.40 -7.06 -0.28
C GLY A 18 -4.06 -6.97 1.10
N PHE A 19 -5.26 -7.54 1.21
CA PHE A 19 -5.96 -7.81 2.45
C PHE A 19 -6.45 -9.26 2.38
N ASP A 20 -6.02 -10.10 3.32
CA ASP A 20 -6.37 -11.53 3.42
C ASP A 20 -6.30 -12.38 2.13
N SER A 21 -5.13 -12.41 1.48
CA SER A 21 -4.90 -13.29 0.31
C SER A 21 -4.16 -14.57 0.70
N LYS A 22 -4.91 -15.64 1.01
CA LYS A 22 -4.34 -16.99 1.17
C LYS A 22 -4.40 -17.74 -0.17
N PHE A 23 -3.32 -18.44 -0.50
CA PHE A 23 -3.20 -19.35 -1.66
C PHE A 23 -3.03 -18.67 -3.05
N GLY A 24 -3.66 -19.23 -4.08
CA GLY A 24 -3.38 -18.93 -5.49
C GLY A 24 -4.05 -17.65 -6.01
N ARG A 25 -5.10 -17.18 -5.35
CA ARG A 25 -5.75 -15.91 -5.67
C ARG A 25 -5.24 -14.84 -4.71
N ARG A 26 -4.77 -13.72 -5.27
CA ARG A 26 -4.24 -12.58 -4.51
C ARG A 26 -4.94 -11.30 -4.91
N ASP A 27 -5.94 -10.93 -4.12
CA ASP A 27 -6.75 -9.74 -4.34
C ASP A 27 -6.02 -8.47 -3.85
N THR A 28 -6.65 -7.32 -4.04
CA THR A 28 -6.17 -6.00 -3.60
C THR A 28 -7.36 -5.18 -3.14
N LEU A 29 -7.17 -4.38 -2.08
CA LEU A 29 -8.09 -3.30 -1.74
C LEU A 29 -8.01 -2.16 -2.76
N ALA A 30 -9.05 -1.33 -2.75
CA ALA A 30 -9.15 -0.10 -3.55
C ALA A 30 -8.25 1.05 -3.04
N PHE A 31 -7.59 0.86 -1.89
CA PHE A 31 -6.74 1.85 -1.22
C PHE A 31 -5.57 1.18 -0.46
N PRO A 32 -4.48 1.92 -0.16
CA PRO A 32 -3.36 1.47 0.66
C PRO A 32 -3.71 0.95 2.06
N THR A 33 -3.25 -0.27 2.37
CA THR A 33 -3.36 -0.88 3.70
C THR A 33 -2.32 -0.33 4.68
N LYS A 34 -2.64 -0.34 5.97
CA LYS A 34 -1.70 0.03 7.04
C LYS A 34 -0.46 -0.87 7.05
N SER A 35 -0.66 -2.17 6.88
CA SER A 35 0.43 -3.14 6.72
C SER A 35 1.31 -2.86 5.51
N GLY A 36 0.75 -2.47 4.37
CA GLY A 36 1.50 -2.11 3.17
C GLY A 36 2.37 -0.87 3.40
N LEU A 37 1.82 0.15 4.04
CA LEU A 37 2.52 1.40 4.35
C LEU A 37 3.62 1.22 5.39
N LEU A 38 3.35 0.48 6.47
CA LEU A 38 4.38 0.19 7.46
C LEU A 38 5.46 -0.76 6.93
N GLY A 39 5.13 -1.64 5.99
CA GLY A 39 6.11 -2.40 5.21
C GLY A 39 7.01 -1.50 4.36
N LEU A 40 6.44 -0.46 3.73
CA LEU A 40 7.18 0.55 2.98
C LEU A 40 8.10 1.36 3.90
N VAL A 41 7.62 1.80 5.07
CA VAL A 41 8.44 2.49 6.08
C VAL A 41 9.58 1.59 6.57
N CYS A 42 9.30 0.31 6.86
CA CYS A 42 10.35 -0.64 7.23
C CYS A 42 11.39 -0.80 6.12
N ALA A 43 10.97 -0.84 4.86
CA ALA A 43 11.89 -0.92 3.73
C ALA A 43 12.77 0.32 3.59
N ALA A 44 12.20 1.50 3.79
CA ALA A 44 12.95 2.76 3.81
C ALA A 44 14.01 2.75 4.92
N LEU A 45 13.64 2.29 6.13
CA LEU A 45 14.52 2.19 7.30
C LEU A 45 15.56 1.07 7.21
N GLY A 46 15.43 0.12 6.27
CA GLY A 46 16.23 -1.11 6.25
C GLY A 46 15.90 -2.06 7.41
N ALA A 47 14.69 -1.98 7.95
CA ALA A 47 14.23 -2.73 9.12
C ALA A 47 13.66 -4.10 8.69
N GLY A 48 14.46 -5.15 8.82
CA GLY A 48 14.12 -6.51 8.38
C GLY A 48 13.69 -7.44 9.51
N GLY A 49 13.01 -8.54 9.19
CA GLY A 49 12.56 -9.52 10.18
C GLY A 49 11.20 -9.18 10.78
N GLU A 50 11.00 -9.51 12.06
CA GLU A 50 9.67 -9.47 12.70
C GLU A 50 9.15 -8.06 13.02
N GLN A 51 10.04 -7.15 13.41
CA GLN A 51 9.74 -5.74 13.69
C GLN A 51 8.61 -5.47 14.71
N LYS A 52 8.31 -6.42 15.61
CA LYS A 52 7.23 -6.31 16.63
C LYS A 52 7.21 -5.00 17.40
N ALA A 53 8.35 -4.58 17.94
CA ALA A 53 8.45 -3.38 18.77
C ALA A 53 8.11 -2.12 17.99
N LEU A 54 8.73 -1.95 16.81
CA LEU A 54 8.47 -0.82 15.92
C LEU A 54 7.00 -0.79 15.50
N LEU A 55 6.44 -1.93 15.06
CA LEU A 55 5.06 -2.01 14.61
C LEU A 55 4.05 -1.69 15.72
N ALA A 56 4.34 -2.08 16.96
CA ALA A 56 3.50 -1.76 18.12
C ALA A 56 3.39 -0.24 18.36
N GLU A 57 4.46 0.53 18.11
CA GLU A 57 4.45 2.00 18.22
C GLU A 57 3.50 2.66 17.22
N PHE A 58 3.27 2.04 16.06
CA PHE A 58 2.32 2.53 15.05
C PHE A 58 0.91 1.97 15.18
N ALA A 59 0.71 0.90 15.95
CA ALA A 59 -0.54 0.14 15.94
C ALA A 59 -1.77 1.03 16.21
N ALA A 60 -1.66 1.91 17.21
CA ALA A 60 -2.71 2.83 17.62
C ALA A 60 -2.73 4.17 16.84
N LEU A 61 -1.72 4.46 16.02
CA LEU A 61 -1.62 5.74 15.31
C LEU A 61 -2.54 5.82 14.09
N GLY A 62 -3.01 7.04 13.80
CA GLY A 62 -3.93 7.35 12.73
C GLY A 62 -3.32 7.17 11.33
N GLN A 63 -4.20 6.86 10.38
CA GLN A 63 -3.88 6.85 8.96
C GLN A 63 -5.11 7.28 8.17
N THR A 64 -4.99 8.39 7.46
CA THR A 64 -5.99 8.84 6.49
C THR A 64 -5.46 8.64 5.09
N VAL A 65 -6.30 8.09 4.22
CA VAL A 65 -5.98 7.87 2.80
C VAL A 65 -6.96 8.67 1.97
N VAL A 66 -6.46 9.45 1.02
CA VAL A 66 -7.28 10.16 0.04
C VAL A 66 -6.95 9.60 -1.34
N SER A 67 -7.97 9.07 -2.01
CA SER A 67 -7.90 8.59 -3.40
C SER A 67 -8.15 9.74 -4.36
N PHE A 68 -7.37 9.77 -5.44
CA PHE A 68 -7.43 10.81 -6.45
C PHE A 68 -7.60 10.21 -7.86
N ALA A 69 -8.74 10.50 -8.48
CA ALA A 69 -9.02 10.15 -9.88
C ALA A 69 -8.47 11.21 -10.83
N ARG A 70 -8.15 10.83 -12.07
CA ARG A 70 -7.79 11.79 -13.12
C ARG A 70 -8.96 12.72 -13.40
N CYS A 71 -8.67 13.97 -13.71
CA CYS A 71 -9.67 14.91 -14.18
C CYS A 71 -9.18 15.70 -15.39
N LYS A 72 -10.12 16.25 -16.16
CA LYS A 72 -9.84 17.25 -17.19
C LYS A 72 -10.28 18.61 -16.64
N GLN A 73 -9.33 19.53 -16.54
CA GLN A 73 -9.60 20.92 -16.18
C GLN A 73 -9.84 21.71 -17.47
N ALA A 74 -11.01 22.33 -17.60
CA ALA A 74 -11.38 23.16 -18.74
C ALA A 74 -12.02 24.48 -18.27
N VAL A 75 -12.11 25.46 -19.17
CA VAL A 75 -12.68 26.79 -18.88
C VAL A 75 -14.14 26.73 -18.37
N GLY A 76 -14.83 25.60 -18.60
CA GLY A 76 -16.22 25.35 -18.14
C GLY A 76 -16.37 24.46 -16.90
N GLY A 77 -15.27 24.07 -16.23
CA GLY A 77 -15.31 23.24 -15.02
C GLY A 77 -14.32 22.08 -15.04
N VAL A 78 -14.44 21.22 -14.02
CA VAL A 78 -13.60 20.03 -13.85
C VAL A 78 -14.44 18.78 -14.11
N THR A 79 -14.01 17.94 -15.05
CA THR A 79 -14.65 16.65 -15.32
C THR A 79 -13.80 15.52 -14.75
N LYS A 80 -14.31 14.81 -13.75
CA LYS A 80 -13.70 13.59 -13.19
C LYS A 80 -13.77 12.47 -14.22
N GLN A 81 -12.69 11.71 -14.36
CA GLN A 81 -12.65 10.49 -15.16
C GLN A 81 -12.93 9.29 -14.28
N ASP A 82 -13.60 8.29 -14.83
CA ASP A 82 -13.84 7.03 -14.13
C ASP A 82 -12.53 6.30 -13.87
N ARG A 83 -12.52 5.51 -12.80
CA ARG A 83 -11.37 4.66 -12.47
C ARG A 83 -11.29 3.50 -13.44
N GLU A 84 -10.05 3.12 -13.72
CA GLU A 84 -9.77 1.86 -14.40
C GLU A 84 -10.24 0.66 -13.56
N PRO A 85 -10.77 -0.40 -14.20
CA PRO A 85 -11.14 -1.62 -13.50
C PRO A 85 -9.90 -2.34 -12.93
N LEU A 86 -10.13 -3.29 -12.02
CA LEU A 86 -9.04 -4.13 -11.52
C LEU A 86 -8.41 -4.96 -12.63
N LEU A 87 -7.08 -4.90 -12.75
CA LEU A 87 -6.32 -5.75 -13.65
C LEU A 87 -6.10 -7.11 -12.98
N ARG A 88 -6.45 -8.20 -13.69
CA ARG A 88 -6.13 -9.57 -13.27
C ARG A 88 -4.95 -10.11 -14.07
N ASP A 89 -3.81 -10.25 -13.40
CA ASP A 89 -2.60 -10.86 -13.93
C ASP A 89 -2.64 -12.39 -13.75
N PHE A 90 -2.50 -13.12 -14.86
CA PHE A 90 -2.31 -14.58 -14.83
C PHE A 90 -0.82 -14.87 -14.74
N HIS A 91 -0.39 -15.32 -13.55
CA HIS A 91 1.02 -15.38 -13.20
C HIS A 91 1.43 -16.80 -12.83
N MET A 92 2.29 -17.41 -13.65
CA MET A 92 2.84 -18.75 -13.45
C MET A 92 4.24 -18.70 -12.85
N VAL A 93 4.58 -19.71 -12.05
CA VAL A 93 5.93 -19.93 -11.51
C VAL A 93 6.32 -21.39 -11.77
N GLY A 94 7.55 -21.61 -12.25
CA GLY A 94 8.10 -22.96 -12.43
C GLY A 94 7.62 -23.71 -13.66
N SER A 95 6.86 -23.06 -14.56
CA SER A 95 6.34 -23.71 -15.77
C SER A 95 7.44 -23.87 -16.81
N ASP A 96 7.50 -25.06 -17.42
CA ASP A 96 8.31 -25.36 -18.62
C ASP A 96 9.84 -25.19 -18.47
N TYR A 97 10.35 -25.28 -17.24
CA TYR A 97 11.79 -25.33 -16.99
C TYR A 97 12.33 -26.76 -17.09
N ASP A 98 13.52 -26.91 -17.68
CA ASP A 98 14.25 -28.18 -17.71
C ASP A 98 14.81 -28.51 -16.32
N ASP A 99 14.36 -29.63 -15.76
CA ASP A 99 14.73 -30.05 -14.41
C ASP A 99 16.10 -30.78 -14.34
N GLN A 100 16.72 -31.05 -15.49
CA GLN A 100 18.08 -31.56 -15.62
C GLN A 100 19.12 -30.44 -15.68
N ASN A 101 18.73 -29.26 -16.19
CA ASN A 101 19.58 -28.09 -16.17
C ASN A 101 19.68 -27.51 -14.74
N PRO A 102 20.88 -27.41 -14.15
CA PRO A 102 21.04 -26.96 -12.76
C PRO A 102 20.47 -25.56 -12.49
N TRP A 103 20.56 -24.64 -13.46
CA TRP A 103 20.05 -23.27 -13.33
C TRP A 103 18.53 -23.21 -13.46
N ALA A 104 17.96 -23.88 -14.46
CA ALA A 104 16.50 -23.90 -14.65
C ALA A 104 15.79 -24.64 -13.49
N ASN A 105 16.41 -25.67 -12.92
CA ASN A 105 15.91 -26.36 -11.73
C ASN A 105 15.80 -25.45 -10.49
N LEU A 106 16.57 -24.35 -10.41
CA LEU A 106 16.40 -23.35 -9.32
C LEU A 106 15.11 -22.55 -9.46
N LEU A 107 14.53 -22.49 -10.66
CA LEU A 107 13.31 -21.73 -10.97
C LEU A 107 12.04 -22.57 -10.80
N ILE A 108 12.18 -23.88 -10.53
CA ILE A 108 11.09 -24.82 -10.27
C ILE A 108 10.79 -24.88 -8.76
N PRO A 109 9.55 -24.58 -8.32
CA PRO A 109 9.17 -24.67 -6.91
C PRO A 109 9.38 -26.07 -6.33
N LYS A 110 9.98 -26.11 -5.14
CA LYS A 110 10.23 -27.34 -4.36
C LYS A 110 9.25 -27.47 -3.19
N THR A 111 9.12 -28.66 -2.63
CA THR A 111 8.37 -28.87 -1.39
C THR A 111 9.08 -28.21 -0.21
N ARG A 112 8.40 -28.14 0.95
CA ARG A 112 9.00 -27.59 2.18
C ARG A 112 10.28 -28.32 2.59
N GLU A 113 10.37 -29.62 2.30
CA GLU A 113 11.54 -30.48 2.56
C GLU A 113 12.62 -30.34 1.47
N GLY A 114 12.44 -29.44 0.49
CA GLY A 114 13.38 -29.22 -0.60
C GLY A 114 13.33 -30.26 -1.72
N LYS A 115 12.32 -31.15 -1.72
CA LYS A 115 12.16 -32.19 -2.75
C LYS A 115 11.44 -31.65 -3.99
N LYS A 116 11.60 -32.33 -5.13
CA LYS A 116 10.81 -32.03 -6.34
C LYS A 116 9.33 -32.21 -6.04
N ALA A 117 8.51 -31.24 -6.45
CA ALA A 117 7.07 -31.32 -6.30
C ALA A 117 6.46 -32.34 -7.29
N VAL A 118 5.43 -33.07 -6.85
CA VAL A 118 4.67 -33.96 -7.72
C VAL A 118 3.96 -33.13 -8.80
N GLY A 119 4.07 -33.51 -10.07
CA GLY A 119 3.46 -32.79 -11.20
C GLY A 119 4.25 -31.56 -11.69
N GLY A 120 5.58 -31.55 -11.56
CA GLY A 120 6.44 -30.54 -12.21
C GLY A 120 6.56 -29.21 -11.48
N GLY A 121 5.94 -29.06 -10.31
CA GLY A 121 6.14 -27.88 -9.45
C GLY A 121 5.48 -26.58 -9.92
N THR A 122 4.89 -26.54 -11.12
CA THR A 122 4.18 -25.37 -11.65
C THR A 122 3.12 -24.87 -10.67
N LYS A 123 3.16 -23.56 -10.39
CA LYS A 123 2.14 -22.87 -9.59
C LYS A 123 1.51 -21.78 -10.43
N MET A 124 0.20 -21.86 -10.61
CA MET A 124 -0.60 -20.80 -11.21
C MET A 124 -1.15 -19.90 -10.12
N THR A 125 -1.00 -18.59 -10.30
CA THR A 125 -1.57 -17.58 -9.41
C THR A 125 -2.31 -16.51 -10.21
N TYR A 126 -3.37 -15.96 -9.63
CA TYR A 126 -4.12 -14.84 -10.19
C TYR A 126 -3.94 -13.65 -9.26
N ARG A 127 -3.30 -12.59 -9.75
CA ARG A 127 -2.89 -11.44 -8.94
C ARG A 127 -3.60 -10.21 -9.43
N TYR A 128 -4.29 -9.52 -8.53
CA TYR A 128 -5.06 -8.33 -8.86
C TYR A 128 -4.27 -7.06 -8.57
N TYR A 129 -4.41 -6.07 -9.44
CA TYR A 129 -3.75 -4.76 -9.36
C TYR A 129 -4.75 -3.63 -9.60
N LEU A 130 -4.52 -2.51 -8.89
CA LEU A 130 -5.10 -1.21 -9.21
C LEU A 130 -4.33 -0.61 -10.39
N GLN A 131 -5.01 0.13 -11.25
CA GLN A 131 -4.44 0.80 -12.43
C GLN A 131 -4.60 2.32 -12.31
N ASP A 132 -3.58 3.09 -12.73
CA ASP A 132 -3.49 4.57 -12.68
C ASP A 132 -4.00 5.22 -11.39
N ALA A 133 -3.85 4.51 -10.27
CA ALA A 133 -4.31 4.99 -8.98
C ALA A 133 -3.32 6.00 -8.40
N GLY A 134 -3.83 7.12 -7.89
CA GLY A 134 -3.09 8.11 -7.12
C GLY A 134 -3.67 8.23 -5.72
N PHE A 135 -2.82 8.12 -4.70
CA PHE A 135 -3.23 8.29 -3.31
C PHE A 135 -2.35 9.30 -2.60
N ALA A 136 -2.94 10.10 -1.73
CA ALA A 136 -2.21 10.71 -0.63
C ALA A 136 -2.51 9.93 0.66
N VAL A 137 -1.47 9.70 1.46
CA VAL A 137 -1.60 9.10 2.78
C VAL A 137 -1.07 10.09 3.79
N VAL A 138 -1.90 10.44 4.76
CA VAL A 138 -1.49 11.19 5.95
C VAL A 138 -1.29 10.17 7.06
N LEU A 139 -0.03 9.88 7.37
CA LEU A 139 0.36 8.88 8.34
C LEU A 139 0.83 9.57 9.63
N GLU A 140 0.14 9.33 10.73
CA GLU A 140 0.62 9.74 12.05
C GLU A 140 1.81 8.86 12.44
N VAL A 141 2.89 9.47 12.93
CA VAL A 141 4.14 8.77 13.26
C VAL A 141 4.62 9.10 14.68
N PRO A 142 5.35 8.20 15.37
CA PRO A 142 5.93 8.50 16.66
C PRO A 142 6.85 9.72 16.59
N VAL A 143 6.66 10.68 17.50
CA VAL A 143 7.39 11.96 17.50
C VAL A 143 8.91 11.80 17.51
N ASP A 144 9.42 10.79 18.23
CA ASP A 144 10.85 10.48 18.34
C ASP A 144 11.45 9.86 17.08
N LYS A 145 10.62 9.39 16.13
CA LYS A 145 11.06 8.75 14.89
C LYS A 145 10.73 9.53 13.63
N ALA A 146 9.94 10.60 13.74
CA ALA A 146 9.44 11.36 12.59
C ALA A 146 10.55 11.81 11.64
N GLU A 147 11.62 12.40 12.18
CA GLU A 147 12.77 12.85 11.38
C GLU A 147 13.51 11.67 10.73
N THR A 148 13.77 10.60 11.47
CA THR A 148 14.44 9.40 10.94
C THR A 148 13.64 8.77 9.81
N ILE A 149 12.32 8.65 9.96
CA ILE A 149 11.45 8.11 8.91
C ILE A 149 11.43 9.01 7.69
N ALA A 150 11.34 10.34 7.88
CA ALA A 150 11.37 11.30 6.79
C ALA A 150 12.68 11.24 6.00
N GLN A 151 13.82 11.13 6.69
CA GLN A 151 15.14 10.98 6.06
C GLN A 151 15.24 9.65 5.30
N ALA A 152 14.77 8.56 5.90
CA ALA A 152 14.77 7.23 5.29
C ALA A 152 13.86 7.15 4.05
N LEU A 153 12.69 7.79 4.06
CA LEU A 153 11.81 7.82 2.89
C LEU A 153 12.39 8.62 1.71
N GLN A 154 13.29 9.58 2.00
CA GLN A 154 14.04 10.32 0.98
C GLN A 154 15.28 9.56 0.50
N ASN A 155 15.88 8.76 1.38
CA ASN A 155 17.10 7.99 1.13
C ASN A 155 16.90 6.53 1.57
N PRO A 156 16.09 5.75 0.84
CA PRO A 156 15.65 4.44 1.32
C PRO A 156 16.80 3.42 1.29
N ALA A 157 16.90 2.61 2.36
CA ALA A 157 17.90 1.55 2.46
C ALA A 157 17.62 0.38 1.51
N TRP A 158 16.34 0.10 1.22
CA TRP A 158 15.89 -0.89 0.23
C TRP A 158 14.94 -0.29 -0.79
N ASP A 159 14.80 -0.96 -1.94
CA ASP A 159 13.87 -0.54 -3.00
C ASP A 159 12.45 -0.37 -2.46
N ILE A 160 11.85 0.79 -2.76
CA ILE A 160 10.48 1.12 -2.39
C ILE A 160 9.53 0.77 -3.53
N TYR A 161 8.44 0.09 -3.20
CA TYR A 161 7.41 -0.33 -4.14
C TYR A 161 6.01 -0.22 -3.53
N LEU A 162 5.00 -0.01 -4.37
CA LEU A 162 3.60 0.15 -3.96
C LEU A 162 2.91 -1.22 -3.85
N GLY A 163 3.27 -1.91 -2.76
CA GLY A 163 2.73 -3.21 -2.37
C GLY A 163 3.50 -4.41 -2.91
N ARG A 164 3.63 -4.57 -4.23
CA ARG A 164 4.47 -5.62 -4.85
C ARG A 164 5.71 -5.01 -5.50
N LYS A 165 6.83 -5.73 -5.50
CA LYS A 165 8.11 -5.28 -6.12
C LYS A 165 7.99 -4.83 -7.58
N SER A 166 7.00 -5.34 -8.32
CA SER A 166 6.72 -4.94 -9.70
C SER A 166 5.99 -3.58 -9.83
N CYS A 167 5.49 -3.03 -8.73
CA CYS A 167 4.73 -1.77 -8.68
C CYS A 167 5.67 -0.62 -8.31
N VAL A 168 6.47 -0.18 -9.29
CA VAL A 168 7.45 0.90 -9.10
C VAL A 168 6.75 2.25 -8.99
N PRO A 169 7.01 3.06 -7.95
CA PRO A 169 6.47 4.42 -7.84
C PRO A 169 6.95 5.29 -9.00
N THR A 170 6.07 6.16 -9.51
CA THR A 170 6.41 7.14 -10.56
C THR A 170 6.72 8.52 -10.01
N ASP A 171 6.74 8.67 -8.68
CA ASP A 171 6.99 9.95 -8.02
C ASP A 171 7.62 9.75 -6.64
N PHE A 172 8.13 10.83 -6.07
CA PHE A 172 8.65 10.85 -4.71
C PHE A 172 7.54 10.58 -3.70
N ILE A 173 7.79 9.60 -2.84
CA ILE A 173 6.84 9.16 -1.81
C ILE A 173 6.68 10.24 -0.73
N TYR A 174 7.77 10.70 -0.12
CA TYR A 174 7.70 11.68 0.96
C TYR A 174 7.39 13.10 0.45
N ARG A 175 6.39 13.76 1.05
CA ARG A 175 5.93 15.12 0.67
C ARG A 175 5.96 16.15 1.81
N GLY A 176 6.44 15.78 2.98
CA GLY A 176 6.59 16.69 4.11
C GLY A 176 6.15 16.09 5.42
N THR A 177 6.52 16.79 6.49
CA THR A 177 6.10 16.54 7.87
C THR A 177 5.25 17.73 8.33
N PHE A 178 4.14 17.45 9.01
CA PHE A 178 3.15 18.45 9.40
C PHE A 178 2.73 18.24 10.85
N ASP A 179 2.43 19.34 11.55
CA ASP A 179 1.94 19.30 12.94
C ASP A 179 0.45 18.94 13.03
N SER A 180 -0.28 19.05 11.92
CA SER A 180 -1.70 18.72 11.84
C SER A 180 -2.04 17.96 10.56
N GLU A 181 -3.02 17.06 10.68
CA GLU A 181 -3.56 16.31 9.56
C GLU A 181 -4.19 17.24 8.50
N ALA A 182 -4.89 18.30 8.93
CA ALA A 182 -5.50 19.28 8.03
C ALA A 182 -4.46 19.94 7.09
N ALA A 183 -3.31 20.36 7.63
CA ALA A 183 -2.25 20.96 6.82
C ALA A 183 -1.65 19.96 5.80
N ALA A 184 -1.50 18.70 6.20
CA ALA A 184 -1.06 17.64 5.31
C ALA A 184 -2.08 17.38 4.18
N LEU A 185 -3.37 17.39 4.49
CA LEU A 185 -4.46 17.22 3.53
C LEU A 185 -4.53 18.40 2.54
N GLU A 186 -4.37 19.64 3.01
CA GLU A 186 -4.30 20.80 2.11
C GLU A 186 -3.14 20.68 1.13
N LYS A 187 -1.97 20.24 1.61
CA LYS A 187 -0.82 19.99 0.72
C LYS A 187 -1.11 18.85 -0.27
N ALA A 188 -1.77 17.79 0.15
CA ALA A 188 -2.18 16.68 -0.72
C ALA A 188 -3.07 17.15 -1.87
N HIS A 189 -4.08 17.96 -1.55
CA HIS A 189 -4.99 18.55 -2.54
C HIS A 189 -4.28 19.49 -3.51
N SER A 190 -3.33 20.29 -3.02
CA SER A 190 -2.48 21.12 -3.88
C SER A 190 -1.68 20.30 -4.89
N ILE A 191 -1.08 19.18 -4.45
CA ILE A 191 -0.33 18.26 -5.33
C ILE A 191 -1.27 17.60 -6.35
N ALA A 192 -2.44 17.13 -5.91
CA ALA A 192 -3.43 16.50 -6.78
C ALA A 192 -3.90 17.46 -7.88
N TRP A 193 -4.19 18.71 -7.53
CA TRP A 193 -4.61 19.75 -8.47
C TRP A 193 -3.57 19.99 -9.57
N GLN A 194 -2.29 20.12 -9.20
CA GLN A 194 -1.18 20.29 -10.14
C GLN A 194 -1.01 19.08 -11.09
N LYS A 195 -1.44 17.90 -10.66
CA LYS A 195 -1.38 16.65 -11.42
C LYS A 195 -2.64 16.34 -12.23
N ASN A 196 -3.58 17.29 -12.34
CA ASN A 196 -4.89 17.09 -12.97
C ASN A 196 -5.62 15.88 -12.35
N ARG A 197 -5.67 15.86 -11.01
CA ARG A 197 -6.45 14.89 -10.26
C ARG A 197 -7.44 15.61 -9.32
N ILE A 198 -8.55 14.95 -9.04
CA ILE A 198 -9.58 15.38 -8.10
C ILE A 198 -9.85 14.25 -7.11
N GLU A 199 -10.25 14.60 -5.89
CA GLU A 199 -10.60 13.62 -4.87
C GLU A 199 -11.73 12.72 -5.38
N ASP A 200 -11.59 11.43 -5.08
CA ASP A 200 -12.53 10.39 -5.48
C ASP A 200 -13.28 9.86 -4.26
N PHE A 201 -12.53 9.47 -3.23
CA PHE A 201 -13.01 9.13 -1.90
C PHE A 201 -11.85 9.25 -0.92
N ARG A 202 -12.16 9.24 0.37
CA ARG A 202 -11.19 9.14 1.45
C ARG A 202 -11.56 8.02 2.41
N VAL A 203 -10.54 7.50 3.07
CA VAL A 203 -10.63 6.45 4.08
C VAL A 203 -10.02 6.98 5.36
N LEU A 204 -10.83 7.10 6.40
CA LEU A 204 -10.44 7.54 7.72
C LEU A 204 -10.12 6.33 8.61
N HIS A 205 -9.22 6.55 9.57
CA HIS A 205 -8.95 5.58 10.62
C HIS A 205 -10.06 5.63 11.68
N GLY A 206 -10.59 4.47 12.07
CA GLY A 206 -11.66 4.36 13.05
C GLY A 206 -13.05 4.37 12.41
N ALA A 207 -14.06 4.24 13.26
CA ALA A 207 -15.45 4.39 12.88
C ALA A 207 -15.88 5.84 13.12
N SER A 208 -16.29 6.54 12.06
CA SER A 208 -17.01 7.80 12.16
C SER A 208 -18.38 7.62 12.80
N ASP A 209 -18.94 8.72 13.31
CA ASP A 209 -20.30 8.74 13.84
C ASP A 209 -21.35 8.40 12.75
N GLU A 210 -22.52 7.93 13.18
CA GLU A 210 -23.59 7.53 12.26
C GLU A 210 -24.02 8.70 11.35
N GLY A 211 -23.89 8.51 10.03
CA GLY A 211 -24.26 9.49 9.01
C GLY A 211 -23.10 10.31 8.45
N ASP A 212 -21.91 10.25 9.05
CA ASP A 212 -20.73 10.99 8.59
C ASP A 212 -19.86 10.22 7.58
N ALA A 213 -20.14 8.93 7.39
CA ALA A 213 -19.45 8.08 6.43
C ALA A 213 -20.46 7.29 5.57
N ASP A 214 -20.11 7.09 4.30
CA ASP A 214 -20.90 6.27 3.38
C ASP A 214 -20.82 4.79 3.74
N GLU A 215 -19.63 4.34 4.14
CA GLU A 215 -19.40 2.96 4.58
C GLU A 215 -18.48 2.91 5.80
N VAL A 216 -18.75 1.98 6.71
CA VAL A 216 -17.88 1.68 7.86
C VAL A 216 -17.71 0.17 7.94
N PHE A 217 -16.45 -0.31 7.96
CA PHE A 217 -16.16 -1.73 8.02
C PHE A 217 -14.83 -2.04 8.71
N THR A 218 -14.65 -3.30 9.08
CA THR A 218 -13.44 -3.81 9.74
C THR A 218 -12.53 -4.49 8.73
N ILE A 219 -11.23 -4.21 8.81
CA ILE A 219 -10.19 -4.86 8.00
C ILE A 219 -9.04 -5.37 8.87
N ASN A 220 -8.48 -6.52 8.50
CA ASN A 220 -7.33 -7.14 9.17
C ASN A 220 -6.01 -6.66 8.53
N ASP A 221 -5.63 -5.40 8.76
CA ASP A 221 -4.46 -4.79 8.13
C ASP A 221 -3.48 -4.09 9.08
N VAL A 222 -3.68 -4.16 10.40
CA VAL A 222 -2.72 -3.63 11.39
C VAL A 222 -1.60 -4.65 11.57
N PRO A 223 -0.36 -4.40 11.14
CA PRO A 223 0.71 -5.38 11.27
C PRO A 223 1.15 -5.52 12.73
N LEU A 224 1.07 -6.73 13.28
CA LEU A 224 1.59 -7.07 14.62
C LEU A 224 3.01 -7.63 14.52
N GLN A 225 3.30 -8.32 13.41
CA GLN A 225 4.59 -8.94 13.15
C GLN A 225 4.77 -9.15 11.63
N PHE A 226 5.96 -8.85 11.13
CA PHE A 226 6.44 -9.25 9.80
C PHE A 226 7.39 -10.48 9.88
N GLY A 227 8.25 -10.67 8.89
CA GLY A 227 9.11 -11.86 8.79
C GLY A 227 8.37 -13.07 8.23
N ASP A 228 8.79 -14.26 8.64
CA ASP A 228 8.29 -15.54 8.12
C ASP A 228 6.87 -15.86 8.62
N ASP A 229 6.54 -15.48 9.85
CA ASP A 229 5.22 -15.63 10.46
C ASP A 229 4.52 -14.27 10.57
N LYS A 230 3.84 -13.86 9.49
CA LYS A 230 3.16 -12.56 9.42
C LYS A 230 1.86 -12.60 10.22
N ARG A 231 1.69 -11.65 11.14
CA ARG A 231 0.48 -11.53 11.97
C ARG A 231 -0.10 -10.13 11.86
N TYR A 232 -1.42 -10.08 11.79
CA TYR A 232 -2.18 -8.84 11.60
C TYR A 232 -3.35 -8.79 12.58
N GLY A 233 -3.68 -7.58 13.01
CA GLY A 233 -4.84 -7.25 13.82
C GLY A 233 -5.87 -6.44 13.04
N ASP A 234 -7.06 -6.35 13.61
CA ASP A 234 -8.19 -5.66 13.01
C ASP A 234 -8.16 -4.17 13.34
N ARG A 235 -8.68 -3.37 12.40
CA ARG A 235 -9.11 -1.99 12.66
C ARG A 235 -10.39 -1.68 11.90
N GLN A 236 -11.14 -0.71 12.40
CA GLN A 236 -12.25 -0.11 11.67
C GLN A 236 -11.75 1.01 10.77
N VAL A 237 -12.40 1.16 9.63
CA VAL A 237 -12.20 2.26 8.69
C VAL A 237 -13.54 2.80 8.23
N SER A 238 -13.58 4.10 7.98
CA SER A 238 -14.74 4.82 7.44
C SER A 238 -14.40 5.37 6.06
N VAL A 239 -15.24 5.07 5.07
CA VAL A 239 -15.09 5.55 3.69
C VAL A 239 -16.10 6.66 3.42
N ILE A 240 -15.60 7.76 2.85
CA ILE A 240 -16.38 8.93 2.46
C ILE A 240 -16.09 9.19 0.98
N ASN A 241 -17.10 9.10 0.13
CA ASN A 241 -17.00 9.39 -1.29
C ASN A 241 -17.03 10.91 -1.52
N ALA A 242 -16.21 11.38 -2.45
CA ALA A 242 -16.31 12.76 -2.90
C ALA A 242 -17.54 12.89 -3.81
N GLY A 243 -18.38 13.89 -3.52
CA GLY A 243 -19.54 14.27 -4.33
C GLY A 243 -19.18 14.91 -5.66
#